data_AF-A0A7V5R4F0-F1
#
_entry.id   AF-A0A7V5R4F0-F1
#
_cell.length_a   1.000
_cell.length_b   1.000
_cell.length_c   1.000
_cell.angle_alpha   90.00
_cell.angle_beta   90.00
_cell.angle_gamma   90.00
#
_symmetry.space_group_name_H-M   'P 1'
#
loop_
_entity.id
_entity.type
_entity.pdbx_description
1 polymer ?
#
loop_
_entity_poly.entity_id
_entity_poly.type
_entity_poly.pdbx_seq_one_letter_code
_entity_poly.pdbx_strand_id
1 'polypeptide(L)'
;MNSINLERGKLPDGWILEKLPTLTNIVMGQSPPSSTYNTVGNGLPFFQGKAEFGKIFPTVQKYCSNPKKIAEKNSTLLSVRAPVGPTNLADRTCCIGRGLAAISPIFGIDY
;
A
#
# COMPACT_ATOMS: atom_id res chain seq x y z
N MET A 1 10.26 19.96 -13.09
CA MET A 1 10.24 19.10 -11.89
C MET A 1 11.24 19.67 -10.91
N ASN A 2 10.78 20.40 -9.89
CA ASN A 2 11.69 20.92 -8.87
C ASN A 2 12.00 19.78 -7.91
N SER A 3 13.21 19.24 -8.03
CA SER A 3 13.85 18.43 -7.01
C SER A 3 13.74 19.17 -5.68
N ILE A 4 13.22 18.51 -4.66
CA ILE A 4 13.37 18.93 -3.27
C ILE A 4 14.87 19.11 -3.02
N ASN A 5 15.32 20.37 -2.96
CA ASN A 5 16.65 20.76 -2.50
C ASN A 5 16.68 20.54 -0.99
N LEU A 6 16.79 19.28 -0.57
CA LEU A 6 17.45 18.99 0.70
C LEU A 6 18.89 19.42 0.46
N GLU A 7 19.27 20.58 0.97
CA GLU A 7 20.69 20.94 1.01
C GLU A 7 21.45 19.74 1.56
N ARG A 8 22.51 19.31 0.87
CA ARG A 8 23.37 18.17 1.24
C ARG A 8 24.14 18.43 2.56
N GLY A 9 23.54 19.12 3.51
CA GLY A 9 24.12 19.55 4.79
C GLY A 9 23.68 18.67 5.94
N LYS A 10 24.44 17.59 6.14
CA LYS A 10 24.53 16.74 7.34
C LYS A 10 23.26 16.00 7.77
N LEU A 11 22.94 14.92 7.06
CA LEU A 11 22.30 13.79 7.73
C LEU A 11 23.19 13.30 8.89
N PRO A 12 22.62 12.76 9.99
CA PRO A 12 23.42 12.15 11.06
C PRO A 12 24.35 11.06 10.52
N ASP A 13 25.46 10.82 11.22
CA ASP A 13 26.38 9.74 10.83
C ASP A 13 25.63 8.39 10.75
N GLY A 14 25.84 7.68 9.64
CA GLY A 14 25.18 6.41 9.33
C GLY A 14 23.84 6.54 8.59
N TRP A 15 23.27 7.74 8.41
CA TRP A 15 22.07 7.94 7.60
C TRP A 15 22.42 8.08 6.11
N ILE A 16 21.63 7.42 5.27
CA ILE A 16 21.80 7.43 3.82
C ILE A 16 20.56 8.03 3.18
N LEU A 17 20.74 9.01 2.30
CA LEU A 17 19.65 9.53 1.47
C LEU A 17 19.46 8.60 0.26
N GLU A 18 18.36 7.87 0.24
CA GLU A 18 18.03 6.96 -0.85
C GLU A 18 16.64 7.18 -1.42
N LYS A 19 16.43 6.67 -2.64
CA LYS A 19 15.10 6.65 -3.25
C LYS A 19 14.29 5.48 -2.67
N LEU A 20 13.01 5.71 -2.40
CA LEU A 20 12.13 4.68 -1.83
C LEU A 20 12.13 3.35 -2.61
N PRO A 21 12.06 3.32 -3.96
CA PRO A 21 12.10 2.08 -4.72
C PRO A 21 13.43 1.31 -4.62
N THR A 22 14.51 1.94 -4.15
CA THR A 22 15.79 1.25 -3.90
C THR A 22 15.69 0.27 -2.73
N LEU A 23 14.84 0.56 -1.75
CA LEU A 23 14.75 -0.19 -0.48
C LEU A 23 13.41 -0.93 -0.31
N THR A 24 12.47 -0.77 -1.26
CA THR A 24 11.10 -1.27 -1.14
C THR A 24 10.60 -1.94 -2.41
N ASN A 25 9.75 -2.93 -2.22
CA ASN A 25 8.86 -3.44 -3.25
C ASN A 25 7.61 -2.56 -3.30
N ILE A 26 7.24 -2.10 -4.49
CA ILE A 26 6.05 -1.27 -4.71
C ILE A 26 5.10 -2.00 -5.65
N VAL A 27 3.90 -2.30 -5.17
CA VAL A 27 2.82 -2.92 -5.94
C VAL A 27 1.72 -1.88 -6.21
N MET A 28 1.62 -1.45 -7.45
CA MET A 28 0.52 -0.57 -7.89
C MET A 28 -0.78 -1.38 -8.00
N GLY A 29 -1.83 -0.93 -7.33
CA GLY A 29 -3.12 -1.62 -7.31
C GLY A 29 -3.85 -1.57 -8.65
N GLN A 30 -4.73 -2.55 -8.85
CA GLN A 30 -5.53 -2.69 -10.06
C GLN A 30 -6.90 -3.24 -9.68
N SER A 31 -7.97 -2.59 -10.12
CA SER A 31 -9.32 -3.09 -9.87
C SER A 31 -9.62 -4.33 -10.73
N PRO A 32 -9.95 -5.47 -10.12
CA PRO A 32 -10.49 -6.62 -10.84
C PRO A 32 -11.89 -6.31 -11.44
N PRO A 33 -12.45 -7.22 -12.26
CA PRO A 33 -13.84 -7.11 -12.69
C PRO A 33 -14.78 -7.13 -11.49
N SER A 34 -15.83 -6.28 -11.50
CA SER A 34 -16.77 -6.18 -10.38
C SER A 34 -17.55 -7.47 -10.11
N SER A 35 -17.72 -8.32 -11.12
CA SER A 35 -18.30 -9.67 -10.99
C SER A 35 -17.53 -10.60 -10.05
N THR A 36 -16.28 -10.27 -9.73
CA THR A 36 -15.44 -11.03 -8.79
C THR A 36 -15.60 -10.56 -7.34
N TYR A 37 -16.32 -9.46 -7.11
CA TYR A 37 -16.51 -8.90 -5.77
C TYR A 37 -17.65 -9.60 -5.03
N ASN A 38 -17.48 -9.77 -3.72
CA ASN A 38 -18.51 -10.39 -2.90
C ASN A 38 -18.41 -9.91 -1.43
N THR A 39 -19.47 -10.16 -0.67
CA THR A 39 -19.57 -9.86 0.77
C THR A 39 -19.58 -11.12 1.63
N VAL A 40 -19.50 -12.31 1.02
CA VAL A 40 -19.58 -13.60 1.70
C VAL A 40 -18.20 -14.15 2.10
N GLY A 41 -17.12 -13.40 1.89
CA GLY A 41 -15.78 -13.79 2.30
C GLY A 41 -15.01 -14.65 1.30
N ASN A 42 -15.45 -14.76 0.04
CA ASN A 42 -14.77 -15.58 -0.96
C ASN A 42 -13.54 -14.84 -1.53
N GLY A 43 -12.37 -15.46 -1.39
CA GLY A 43 -11.09 -14.95 -1.86
C GLY A 43 -10.41 -14.01 -0.85
N LEU A 44 -9.77 -12.95 -1.33
CA LEU A 44 -9.04 -12.02 -0.46
C LEU A 44 -9.88 -10.78 -0.12
N PRO A 45 -9.72 -10.19 1.09
CA PRO A 45 -10.23 -8.86 1.39
C PRO A 45 -9.82 -7.86 0.30
N PHE A 46 -10.72 -6.97 -0.09
CA PHE A 46 -10.49 -6.03 -1.19
C PHE A 46 -10.66 -4.59 -0.73
N PHE A 47 -9.59 -3.80 -0.92
CA PHE A 47 -9.55 -2.38 -0.57
C PHE A 47 -9.34 -1.55 -1.83
N GLN A 48 -10.27 -0.64 -2.15
CA GLN A 48 -10.21 0.16 -3.39
C GLN A 48 -9.52 1.50 -3.22
N GLY A 49 -9.58 2.08 -2.02
CA GLY A 49 -9.04 3.41 -1.74
C GLY A 49 -8.99 3.70 -0.24
N LYS A 50 -8.97 4.99 0.07
CA LYS A 50 -8.92 5.46 1.46
C LYS A 50 -10.22 5.25 2.25
N ALA A 51 -11.33 4.91 1.60
CA ALA A 51 -12.62 4.79 2.26
C ALA A 51 -12.64 3.61 3.24
N GLU A 52 -11.84 2.60 2.95
CA GLU A 52 -11.65 1.43 3.80
C GLU A 52 -10.57 1.63 4.87
N PHE A 53 -9.86 2.76 4.89
CA PHE A 53 -8.80 3.02 5.86
C PHE A 53 -9.40 3.41 7.22
N GLY A 54 -9.06 2.64 8.25
CA GLY A 54 -9.30 3.00 9.64
C GLY A 54 -8.15 3.82 10.24
N LYS A 55 -8.07 3.87 11.56
CA LYS A 55 -7.01 4.60 12.29
C LYS A 55 -5.61 4.04 12.04
N ILE A 56 -5.48 2.71 11.97
CA ILE A 56 -4.20 2.00 11.80
C ILE A 56 -4.30 0.91 10.74
N PHE A 57 -5.43 0.18 10.74
CA PHE A 57 -5.70 -0.97 9.87
C PHE A 57 -6.94 -0.71 8.99
N PRO A 58 -7.04 -1.34 7.79
CA PRO A 58 -8.19 -1.20 6.94
C PRO A 58 -9.34 -2.10 7.42
N THR A 59 -10.57 -1.61 7.29
CA THR A 59 -11.78 -2.36 7.62
C THR A 59 -12.31 -3.06 6.38
N VAL A 60 -12.51 -4.37 6.46
CA VAL A 60 -13.00 -5.17 5.33
C VAL A 60 -14.48 -4.89 5.11
N GLN A 61 -14.80 -4.44 3.89
CA GLN A 61 -16.19 -4.29 3.44
C GLN A 61 -16.54 -5.27 2.31
N LYS A 62 -15.54 -5.71 1.55
CA LYS A 62 -15.69 -6.57 0.36
C LYS A 62 -14.51 -7.51 0.23
N TYR A 63 -14.74 -8.59 -0.50
CA TYR A 63 -13.74 -9.58 -0.89
C TYR A 63 -13.70 -9.69 -2.41
N CYS A 64 -12.61 -10.23 -2.95
CA CYS A 64 -12.42 -10.51 -4.37
C CYS A 64 -11.98 -11.96 -4.56
N SER A 65 -12.77 -12.73 -5.32
CA SER A 65 -12.50 -14.14 -5.62
C SER A 65 -11.40 -14.36 -6.67
N ASN A 66 -11.04 -13.32 -7.43
CA ASN A 66 -10.00 -13.39 -8.46
C ASN A 66 -9.09 -12.14 -8.42
N PRO A 67 -8.24 -12.00 -7.39
CA PRO A 67 -7.40 -10.83 -7.18
C PRO A 67 -6.35 -10.66 -8.29
N LYS A 68 -6.09 -9.42 -8.70
CA LYS A 68 -5.08 -9.09 -9.74
C LYS A 68 -3.80 -8.52 -9.18
N LYS A 69 -3.90 -7.73 -8.11
CA LYS A 69 -2.78 -7.14 -7.38
C LYS A 69 -3.01 -7.37 -5.90
N ILE A 70 -1.97 -7.85 -5.25
CA ILE A 70 -2.01 -8.32 -3.87
C ILE A 70 -1.00 -7.50 -3.08
N ALA A 71 -1.42 -7.03 -1.91
CA ALA A 71 -0.57 -6.47 -0.89
C ALA A 71 -0.37 -7.55 0.18
N GLU A 72 0.88 -7.85 0.51
CA GLU A 72 1.18 -8.79 1.59
C GLU A 72 0.90 -8.18 2.95
N LYS A 73 0.64 -9.05 3.94
CA LYS A 73 0.57 -8.62 5.34
C LYS A 73 1.81 -7.80 5.72
N ASN A 74 1.60 -6.78 6.54
CA ASN A 74 2.54 -5.76 6.98
C ASN A 74 2.99 -4.75 5.91
N SER A 75 2.42 -4.79 4.70
CA SER A 75 2.66 -3.73 3.71
C SER A 75 2.03 -2.41 4.14
N THR A 76 2.72 -1.29 3.88
CA THR A 76 2.11 0.03 3.96
C THR A 76 1.23 0.24 2.73
N LEU A 77 -0.07 0.46 2.95
CA LEU A 77 -1.01 0.86 1.93
C LEU A 77 -0.98 2.38 1.80
N LEU A 78 -0.74 2.89 0.59
CA LEU A 78 -0.72 4.32 0.28
C LEU A 78 -1.87 4.64 -0.67
N SER A 79 -2.69 5.64 -0.33
CA SER A 79 -3.70 6.15 -1.24
C SER A 79 -3.06 6.99 -2.33
N VAL A 80 -3.21 6.55 -3.58
CA VAL A 80 -2.64 7.18 -4.79
C VAL A 80 -3.71 7.94 -5.59
N ARG A 81 -4.91 8.11 -5.03
CA ARG A 81 -5.98 8.93 -5.60
C ARG A 81 -6.63 9.82 -4.58
N ALA A 82 -7.20 10.91 -5.06
CA ALA A 82 -7.73 11.98 -4.24
C ALA A 82 -8.62 11.47 -3.09
N PRO A 83 -8.33 11.88 -1.84
CA PRO A 83 -7.12 12.61 -1.43
C PRO A 83 -5.92 11.68 -1.43
N VAL A 84 -4.87 12.09 -2.15
CA VAL A 84 -3.60 11.35 -2.25
C VAL A 84 -2.81 11.52 -0.95
N GLY A 85 -2.11 10.48 -0.49
CA GLY A 85 -1.21 10.55 0.65
C GLY A 85 -1.62 9.80 1.92
N PRO A 86 -2.91 9.62 2.27
CA PRO A 86 -3.28 8.81 3.43
C PRO A 86 -2.68 7.42 3.37
N THR A 87 -2.22 6.93 4.51
CA THR A 87 -1.62 5.60 4.67
C THR A 87 -2.38 4.74 5.66
N ASN A 88 -2.17 3.44 5.55
CA ASN A 88 -2.72 2.44 6.46
C ASN A 88 -1.82 1.19 6.44
N LEU A 89 -1.86 0.35 7.48
CA LEU A 89 -1.06 -0.87 7.53
C LEU A 89 -1.91 -2.08 7.16
N ALA A 90 -1.47 -2.88 6.19
CA ALA A 90 -2.15 -4.13 5.85
C ALA A 90 -1.93 -5.15 6.97
N ASP A 91 -2.91 -5.39 7.82
CA ASP A 91 -2.86 -6.41 8.88
C ASP A 91 -3.04 -7.85 8.39
N ARG A 92 -3.34 -8.00 7.09
CA ARG A 92 -3.56 -9.26 6.38
C ARG A 92 -3.23 -9.10 4.90
N THR A 93 -2.88 -10.20 4.24
CA THR A 93 -2.74 -10.22 2.78
C THR A 93 -4.08 -9.91 2.13
N CYS A 94 -4.10 -8.96 1.19
CA CYS A 94 -5.33 -8.41 0.62
C CYS A 94 -5.17 -8.01 -0.84
N CYS A 95 -6.29 -7.94 -1.56
CA CYS A 95 -6.35 -7.39 -2.90
C CYS A 95 -6.47 -5.86 -2.83
N ILE A 96 -5.73 -5.16 -3.70
CA ILE A 96 -5.71 -3.70 -3.75
C ILE A 96 -6.19 -3.17 -5.11
N GLY A 97 -7.16 -2.26 -5.07
CA GLY A 97 -7.71 -1.59 -6.24
C GLY A 97 -6.83 -0.45 -6.74
N ARG A 98 -7.21 0.12 -7.90
CA ARG A 98 -6.43 1.18 -8.58
C ARG A 98 -6.28 2.50 -7.80
N GLY A 99 -6.93 2.65 -6.63
CA GLY A 99 -6.78 3.81 -5.75
C GLY A 99 -5.66 3.66 -4.72
N LEU A 100 -5.02 2.49 -4.63
CA LEU A 100 -3.99 2.17 -3.65
C LEU A 100 -2.70 1.68 -4.30
N ALA A 101 -1.60 1.87 -3.61
CA ALA A 101 -0.35 1.14 -3.80
C ALA A 101 0.03 0.45 -2.49
N ALA A 102 0.70 -0.70 -2.56
CA ALA A 102 1.31 -1.35 -1.42
C ALA A 102 2.82 -1.21 -1.48
N ILE A 103 3.43 -0.89 -0.35
CA ILE A 103 4.87 -0.66 -0.19
C ILE A 103 5.35 -1.55 0.94
N SER A 104 6.32 -2.41 0.65
CA SER A 104 6.95 -3.29 1.65
C SER A 104 8.48 -3.21 1.53
N PRO A 105 9.23 -3.27 2.63
CA PRO A 105 10.69 -3.26 2.57
C PRO A 105 11.22 -4.54 1.89
N ILE A 106 12.33 -4.42 1.16
CA ILE A 106 13.02 -5.57 0.52
C ILE A 106 13.80 -6.38 1.56
N PHE A 107 14.35 -5.69 2.57
CA PHE A 107 15.09 -6.29 3.66
C PHE A 107 14.17 -6.48 4.87
N GLY A 108 14.35 -7.59 5.59
CA GLY A 108 13.64 -7.80 6.85
C GLY A 108 13.96 -6.65 7.80
N ILE A 109 12.97 -5.81 8.04
CA ILE A 109 12.97 -4.90 9.18
C ILE A 109 12.25 -5.69 10.26
N ASP A 110 12.99 -6.11 11.27
CA ASP A 110 12.40 -6.74 12.45
C ASP A 110 11.44 -5.73 13.08
N TYR A 111 10.16 -6.11 13.20
CA TYR A 111 9.11 -5.33 13.85
C TYR A 111 8.93 -5.75 15.30
#